data_AF-A0A829A5T0-F1
#
_entry.id   AF-A0A829A5T0-F1
#
_cell.length_a   1.000
_cell.length_b   1.000
_cell.length_c   1.000
_cell.angle_alpha   90.00
_cell.angle_beta   90.00
_cell.angle_gamma   90.00
#
_symmetry.space_group_name_H-M   'P 1'
#
loop_
_entity.id
_entity.type
_entity.pdbx_description
1 polymer ?
#
loop_
_entity_poly.entity_id
_entity_poly.type
_entity_poly.pdbx_seq_one_letter_code
_entity_poly.pdbx_strand_id
1 'polypeptide(L)'
;MCSKRRSKQLNKHACRLDKERSCSEKHYVKFMMRTMLISLSVGVYMHVPVQATTQTIKVVRTSVSETTDSPITITHTFTDANGKQLLPALTSYNKVSYPPTINHYWLIPNKTLWTSETGSSVPLSIFSDMTDPTKGDQLKQITDILNHALTDIKDGGSAQVSYVYEKDYSQFEGKKIDVLAGTKVSISDLVERLKNADGTQGDMSKVISNNGNIVDTTNTGTSTISLSYFDPIALKTMTASAVIHVRADQTAIKGKDLHLRTGESYAPKDLVEYVTKSDGTSGNKEEIKMNGTVDTTTPGEYPVVLTYIDSKTSNVAETTAVVYVEASAASSTVITHFIDSQTNKELRAETHMSSVNRIPDLRLPAEFSDRVPNIDLSTYEQNGKVTSISDWMQANGLDRKSHWSEILEVLHSELMNNRKQSGGEITFTYVYIPDNRSLEGHDLIVHPNEKINKEELIQSATNSLGKPVPLKDVSVTINGEPLEDGYLTKQTGDFTIMYSYHDPYSLQERNTQSLLHVLPLKKQIRQKEQKKQEESLSEKKTTNGSCSFSNRESKTNKKPRVSKNI
;
A
#
# COMPACT_ATOMS: atom_id res chain seq x y z
N MET A 1 39.54 69.66 -21.80
CA MET A 1 40.42 70.17 -20.72
C MET A 1 41.44 69.06 -20.42
N CYS A 2 42.65 69.14 -20.99
CA CYS A 2 43.91 69.50 -20.29
C CYS A 2 44.09 68.72 -18.97
N SER A 3 45.16 67.95 -18.69
CA SER A 3 46.55 68.11 -19.10
C SER A 3 47.39 66.85 -18.77
N LYS A 4 48.02 66.28 -19.81
CA LYS A 4 49.46 65.98 -19.93
C LYS A 4 50.30 65.79 -18.64
N ARG A 5 50.99 64.64 -18.57
CA ARG A 5 52.47 64.57 -18.60
C ARG A 5 52.96 63.30 -19.34
N ARG A 6 53.52 63.53 -20.53
CA ARG A 6 54.57 62.75 -21.24
C ARG A 6 55.87 62.80 -20.39
N SER A 7 56.95 62.03 -20.55
CA SER A 7 57.49 61.08 -21.55
C SER A 7 58.75 60.45 -20.92
N LYS A 8 59.21 59.26 -21.31
CA LYS A 8 60.28 59.12 -22.33
C LYS A 8 60.30 57.72 -22.93
N GLN A 9 60.19 57.70 -24.25
CA GLN A 9 60.58 56.61 -25.15
C GLN A 9 62.08 56.72 -25.51
N LEU A 10 62.55 55.67 -26.21
CA LEU A 10 63.77 55.50 -27.02
C LEU A 10 64.98 54.99 -26.21
N ASN A 11 65.72 53.95 -26.62
CA ASN A 11 65.96 53.48 -27.98
C ASN A 11 66.43 52.01 -28.05
N LYS A 12 66.10 51.34 -29.17
CA LYS A 12 66.82 50.18 -29.69
C LYS A 12 68.25 50.59 -30.04
N HIS A 13 69.26 49.86 -29.57
CA HIS A 13 70.43 49.46 -30.38
C HIS A 13 71.23 48.36 -29.68
N ALA A 14 71.54 47.33 -30.47
CA ALA A 14 72.59 46.32 -30.38
C ALA A 14 73.50 46.28 -29.13
N CYS A 15 73.53 45.10 -28.48
CA CYS A 15 74.78 44.50 -28.03
C CYS A 15 74.76 42.99 -28.32
N ARG A 16 75.73 42.60 -29.15
CA ARG A 16 76.21 41.24 -29.42
C ARG A 16 77.40 41.03 -28.48
N LEU A 17 77.64 39.80 -28.04
CA LEU A 17 78.62 39.33 -27.01
C LEU A 17 77.97 39.31 -25.61
N ASP A 18 77.86 38.21 -24.87
CA ASP A 18 78.70 37.01 -24.84
C ASP A 18 77.92 35.70 -24.76
N LYS A 19 78.54 34.73 -25.42
CA LYS A 19 78.16 33.33 -25.47
C LYS A 19 78.72 32.66 -24.22
N GLU A 20 78.16 32.94 -23.05
CA GLU A 20 78.32 32.04 -21.92
C GLU A 20 77.59 30.75 -22.27
N ARG A 21 78.38 29.77 -22.71
CA ARG A 21 77.99 28.37 -22.75
C ARG A 21 77.36 28.04 -21.41
N SER A 22 76.04 27.87 -21.40
CA SER A 22 75.41 26.84 -20.59
C SER A 22 76.23 25.57 -20.86
N CYS A 23 77.12 25.22 -19.92
CA CYS A 23 77.58 23.85 -19.82
C CYS A 23 76.30 23.02 -19.69
N SER A 24 75.89 22.40 -20.80
CA SER A 24 74.68 21.58 -20.82
C SER A 24 74.75 20.63 -19.64
N GLU A 25 73.69 20.54 -18.84
CA GLU A 25 73.54 19.57 -17.74
C GLU A 25 74.08 18.18 -18.12
N LYS A 26 73.87 17.76 -19.38
CA LYS A 26 74.38 16.50 -19.94
C LYS A 26 75.90 16.32 -19.84
N HIS A 27 76.69 17.37 -20.02
CA HIS A 27 78.16 17.31 -19.90
C HIS A 27 78.63 17.34 -18.45
N TYR A 28 77.96 18.11 -17.58
CA TYR A 28 78.28 18.16 -16.15
C TYR A 28 77.93 16.86 -15.44
N VAL A 29 76.78 16.26 -15.77
CA VAL A 29 76.34 14.94 -15.30
C VAL A 29 77.26 13.84 -15.79
N LYS A 30 77.68 13.87 -17.07
CA LYS A 30 78.66 12.91 -17.61
C LYS A 30 80.02 13.05 -16.95
N PHE A 31 80.46 14.27 -16.60
CA PHE A 31 81.72 14.53 -15.90
C PHE A 31 81.65 14.08 -14.42
N MET A 32 80.60 14.46 -13.69
CA MET A 32 80.34 14.04 -12.29
C MET A 32 80.19 12.52 -12.16
N MET A 33 79.47 11.87 -13.09
CA MET A 33 79.34 10.41 -13.11
C MET A 33 80.65 9.72 -13.52
N ARG A 34 81.40 10.25 -14.49
CA ARG A 34 82.75 9.74 -14.78
C ARG A 34 83.67 9.87 -13.57
N THR A 35 83.63 10.98 -12.82
CA THR A 35 84.44 11.12 -11.59
C THR A 35 83.97 10.24 -10.43
N MET A 36 82.67 9.95 -10.32
CA MET A 36 82.12 8.99 -9.35
C MET A 36 82.43 7.53 -9.70
N LEU A 37 82.45 7.21 -11.00
CA LEU A 37 82.70 5.85 -11.51
C LEU A 37 84.20 5.55 -11.64
N ILE A 38 85.04 6.58 -11.87
CA ILE A 38 86.50 6.49 -12.07
C ILE A 38 87.25 7.15 -10.91
N SER A 39 86.84 6.96 -9.65
CA SER A 39 87.64 7.42 -8.51
C SER A 39 88.90 6.58 -8.32
N LEU A 40 89.77 6.47 -9.33
CA LEU A 40 91.21 6.26 -9.23
C LEU A 40 91.89 6.55 -10.59
N SER A 41 92.28 7.80 -10.84
CA SER A 41 93.64 8.17 -11.27
C SER A 41 93.74 9.66 -11.54
N VAL A 42 94.86 10.23 -11.11
CA VAL A 42 95.29 11.64 -11.19
C VAL A 42 94.85 12.50 -10.00
N GLY A 43 95.83 12.77 -9.14
CA GLY A 43 95.72 13.77 -8.09
C GLY A 43 95.68 15.21 -8.63
N VAL A 44 95.27 16.10 -7.72
CA VAL A 44 95.28 17.57 -7.77
C VAL A 44 94.12 18.20 -8.56
N TYR A 45 93.10 18.70 -7.85
CA TYR A 45 92.90 20.14 -7.62
C TYR A 45 91.64 20.35 -6.73
N MET A 46 91.86 20.53 -5.43
CA MET A 46 91.04 21.47 -4.65
C MET A 46 92.00 22.25 -3.73
N HIS A 47 92.05 23.57 -3.95
CA HIS A 47 92.78 24.50 -3.09
C HIS A 47 92.08 24.62 -1.73
N VAL A 48 92.65 24.00 -0.70
CA VAL A 48 92.57 24.45 0.71
C VAL A 48 93.89 24.07 1.39
N PRO A 49 94.59 24.97 2.12
CA PRO A 49 95.96 24.71 2.58
C PRO A 49 95.96 24.09 3.99
N VAL A 50 96.54 22.91 4.18
CA VAL A 50 97.03 22.47 5.51
C VAL A 50 98.32 21.63 5.37
N GLN A 51 99.33 22.13 6.08
CA GLN A 51 100.64 21.61 6.50
C GLN A 51 101.16 20.25 5.99
N ALA A 52 102.36 20.32 5.41
CA ALA A 52 103.20 19.22 4.97
C ALA A 52 103.71 18.36 6.13
N THR A 53 103.58 17.04 5.97
CA THR A 53 104.54 16.07 6.49
C THR A 53 104.90 15.11 5.35
N THR A 54 106.18 15.11 5.00
CA THR A 54 106.77 14.30 3.94
C THR A 54 106.79 12.82 4.32
N GLN A 55 106.03 11.99 3.61
CA GLN A 55 106.29 10.55 3.53
C GLN A 55 106.67 10.20 2.08
N THR A 56 107.88 9.69 1.90
CA THR A 56 108.39 9.15 0.64
C THR A 56 107.56 7.94 0.21
N ILE A 57 106.66 8.14 -0.76
CA ILE A 57 106.00 7.05 -1.48
C ILE A 57 106.94 6.58 -2.58
N LYS A 58 107.39 5.32 -2.50
CA LYS A 58 108.05 4.63 -3.62
C LYS A 58 107.07 4.58 -4.79
N VAL A 59 107.35 5.34 -5.84
CA VAL A 59 106.65 5.23 -7.12
C VAL A 59 107.12 3.95 -7.81
N VAL A 60 106.37 2.87 -7.65
CA VAL A 60 106.45 1.74 -8.58
C VAL A 60 105.67 2.17 -9.82
N ARG A 61 106.40 2.50 -10.90
CA ARG A 61 105.80 2.64 -12.22
C ARG A 61 105.45 1.24 -12.72
N THR A 62 104.21 0.83 -12.54
CA THR A 62 103.66 -0.30 -13.29
C THR A 62 103.48 0.16 -14.73
N SER A 63 104.16 -0.51 -15.65
CA SER A 63 104.02 -0.35 -17.09
C SER A 63 102.55 -0.45 -17.50
N VAL A 64 102.07 0.56 -18.23
CA VAL A 64 100.78 0.56 -18.94
C VAL A 64 100.86 -0.57 -19.97
N SER A 65 100.16 -1.66 -19.71
CA SER A 65 99.90 -2.69 -20.72
C SER A 65 98.85 -2.17 -21.70
N GLU A 66 99.03 -2.52 -22.96
CA GLU A 66 98.04 -2.35 -24.03
C GLU A 66 96.64 -2.73 -23.53
N THR A 67 95.70 -1.79 -23.58
CA THR A 67 94.36 -1.93 -23.00
C THR A 67 93.53 -2.92 -23.81
N THR A 68 93.44 -4.16 -23.36
CA THR A 68 92.29 -5.02 -23.69
C THR A 68 91.06 -4.39 -23.03
N ASP A 69 90.10 -3.91 -23.82
CA ASP A 69 88.79 -3.43 -23.33
C ASP A 69 88.26 -4.46 -22.31
N SER A 70 88.29 -4.11 -21.02
CA SER A 70 87.89 -5.01 -19.94
C SER A 70 86.60 -4.46 -19.33
N PRO A 71 85.52 -5.25 -19.25
CA PRO A 71 84.27 -4.74 -18.70
C PRO A 71 84.39 -4.50 -17.19
N ILE A 72 83.72 -3.46 -16.70
CA ILE A 72 83.53 -3.29 -15.26
C ILE A 72 82.59 -4.37 -14.73
N THR A 73 83.00 -5.03 -13.65
CA THR A 73 82.19 -6.05 -12.97
C THR A 73 81.34 -5.39 -11.90
N ILE A 74 80.02 -5.58 -11.97
CA ILE A 74 79.07 -5.00 -11.02
C ILE A 74 78.41 -6.12 -10.24
N THR A 75 78.63 -6.11 -8.92
CA THR A 75 78.01 -7.03 -7.96
C THR A 75 76.75 -6.41 -7.37
N HIS A 76 75.64 -7.12 -7.41
CA HIS A 76 74.34 -6.70 -6.90
C HIS A 76 74.03 -7.51 -5.66
N THR A 77 73.82 -6.84 -4.52
CA THR A 77 73.39 -7.50 -3.29
C THR A 77 71.96 -7.10 -2.95
N PHE A 78 71.21 -8.02 -2.35
CA PHE A 78 69.80 -7.82 -2.02
C PHE A 78 69.59 -8.18 -0.55
N THR A 79 69.48 -7.16 0.31
CA THR A 79 69.36 -7.35 1.76
C THR A 79 68.14 -6.63 2.31
N ASP A 80 67.65 -7.04 3.46
CA ASP A 80 66.73 -6.22 4.24
C ASP A 80 67.48 -5.06 4.94
N ALA A 81 66.75 -4.15 5.57
CA ALA A 81 67.34 -3.03 6.32
C ALA A 81 68.22 -3.42 7.52
N ASN A 82 68.18 -4.69 7.96
CA ASN A 82 69.05 -5.22 9.02
C ASN A 82 70.29 -5.93 8.44
N GLY A 83 70.46 -5.92 7.11
CA GLY A 83 71.57 -6.59 6.41
C GLY A 83 71.36 -8.09 6.18
N LYS A 84 70.18 -8.64 6.46
CA LYS A 84 69.87 -10.04 6.16
C LYS A 84 69.72 -10.20 4.64
N GLN A 85 70.44 -11.15 4.07
CA GLN A 85 70.32 -11.47 2.65
C GLN A 85 68.92 -12.00 2.30
N LEU A 86 68.27 -11.38 1.30
CA LEU A 86 66.95 -11.74 0.80
C LEU A 86 67.03 -12.58 -0.48
N LEU A 87 68.01 -12.29 -1.34
CA LEU A 87 68.28 -13.03 -2.58
C LEU A 87 69.79 -13.27 -2.76
N PRO A 88 70.21 -14.31 -3.52
CA PRO A 88 71.59 -14.49 -3.92
C PRO A 88 72.15 -13.26 -4.65
N ALA A 89 73.43 -12.97 -4.45
CA ALA A 89 74.08 -11.87 -5.17
C ALA A 89 74.13 -12.15 -6.68
N LEU A 90 73.93 -11.11 -7.49
CA LEU A 90 73.95 -11.18 -8.94
C LEU A 90 75.19 -10.44 -9.47
N THR A 91 75.88 -11.02 -10.46
CA THR A 91 77.00 -10.35 -11.13
C THR A 91 76.59 -9.97 -12.55
N SER A 92 76.99 -8.78 -12.98
CA SER A 92 76.72 -8.24 -14.31
C SER A 92 77.92 -7.45 -14.82
N TYR A 93 77.99 -7.22 -16.13
CA TYR A 93 79.11 -6.56 -16.79
C TYR A 93 78.62 -5.31 -17.51
N ASN A 94 79.26 -4.17 -17.26
CA ASN A 94 78.93 -2.86 -17.86
C ASN A 94 77.45 -2.44 -17.72
N LYS A 95 76.71 -3.02 -16.75
CA LYS A 95 75.27 -2.80 -16.61
C LYS A 95 74.82 -2.93 -15.15
N VAL A 96 74.07 -1.95 -14.68
CA VAL A 96 73.22 -2.04 -13.51
C VAL A 96 71.92 -2.76 -13.88
N SER A 97 71.71 -3.92 -13.27
CA SER A 97 70.45 -4.66 -13.32
C SER A 97 69.35 -3.86 -12.62
N TYR A 98 68.12 -3.93 -13.13
CA TYR A 98 66.98 -3.38 -12.42
C TYR A 98 66.68 -4.26 -11.18
N PRO A 99 66.36 -3.69 -10.01
CA PRO A 99 66.14 -4.47 -8.79
C PRO A 99 64.96 -5.45 -8.93
N PRO A 100 65.11 -6.69 -8.45
CA PRO A 100 64.03 -7.66 -8.47
C PRO A 100 62.91 -7.27 -7.51
N THR A 101 61.66 -7.55 -7.90
CA THR A 101 60.53 -7.45 -6.98
C THR A 101 60.58 -8.62 -5.99
N ILE A 102 60.53 -8.31 -4.69
CA ILE A 102 60.51 -9.31 -3.62
C ILE A 102 59.14 -9.24 -2.93
N ASN A 103 58.44 -10.38 -2.85
CA ASN A 103 57.09 -10.41 -2.27
C ASN A 103 57.11 -9.93 -0.80
N HIS A 104 56.19 -9.02 -0.45
CA HIS A 104 56.09 -8.33 0.85
C HIS A 104 57.24 -7.39 1.20
N TYR A 105 58.07 -7.01 0.24
CA TYR A 105 59.15 -6.05 0.43
C TYR A 105 59.12 -4.94 -0.61
N TRP A 106 59.51 -3.73 -0.20
CA TRP A 106 59.74 -2.60 -1.09
C TRP A 106 61.20 -2.18 -1.03
N LEU A 107 61.74 -1.71 -2.15
CA LEU A 107 63.10 -1.22 -2.22
C LEU A 107 63.15 0.19 -1.64
N ILE A 108 64.12 0.45 -0.77
CA ILE A 108 64.32 1.76 -0.16
C ILE A 108 65.39 2.52 -0.97
N PRO A 109 65.03 3.51 -1.80
CA PRO A 109 65.99 4.14 -2.71
C PRO A 109 67.08 4.93 -1.98
N ASN A 110 66.78 5.48 -0.80
CA ASN A 110 67.75 6.24 0.00
C ASN A 110 68.74 5.37 0.79
N LYS A 111 68.44 4.08 1.01
CA LYS A 111 69.35 3.11 1.62
C LYS A 111 70.01 2.20 0.58
N THR A 112 69.52 2.22 -0.66
CA THR A 112 70.15 1.49 -1.76
C THR A 112 71.37 2.25 -2.24
N LEU A 113 72.56 1.63 -2.16
CA LEU A 113 73.84 2.30 -2.38
C LEU A 113 74.52 1.82 -3.66
N TRP A 114 75.02 2.76 -4.46
CA TRP A 114 76.09 2.52 -5.43
C TRP A 114 77.44 2.69 -4.72
N THR A 115 78.29 1.67 -4.74
CA THR A 115 79.62 1.68 -4.13
C THR A 115 80.69 1.44 -5.21
N SER A 116 81.62 2.39 -5.33
CA SER A 116 82.79 2.30 -6.21
C SER A 116 83.84 1.33 -5.69
N GLU A 117 84.81 0.96 -6.53
CA GLU A 117 85.97 0.13 -6.16
C GLU A 117 86.77 0.71 -4.98
N THR A 118 86.85 2.04 -4.89
CA THR A 118 87.52 2.74 -3.78
C THR A 118 86.69 2.85 -2.50
N GLY A 119 85.52 2.23 -2.46
CA GLY A 119 84.65 2.20 -1.28
C GLY A 119 83.84 3.47 -1.05
N SER A 120 83.81 4.41 -2.01
CA SER A 120 82.91 5.57 -1.94
C SER A 120 81.50 5.13 -2.32
N SER A 121 80.54 5.35 -1.42
CA SER A 121 79.14 4.94 -1.58
C SER A 121 78.21 6.14 -1.70
N VAL A 122 77.23 6.05 -2.60
CA VAL A 122 76.18 7.04 -2.77
C VAL A 122 74.80 6.40 -2.89
N PRO A 123 73.77 6.96 -2.22
CA PRO A 123 72.43 6.42 -2.29
C PRO A 123 71.77 6.73 -3.64
N LEU A 124 71.00 5.80 -4.19
CA LEU A 124 70.33 6.01 -5.48
C LEU A 124 69.35 7.19 -5.46
N SER A 125 68.82 7.54 -4.29
CA SER A 125 67.94 8.70 -4.14
C SER A 125 68.56 10.02 -4.59
N ILE A 126 69.90 10.18 -4.63
CA ILE A 126 70.50 11.44 -5.12
C ILE A 126 70.21 11.72 -6.60
N PHE A 127 69.83 10.68 -7.36
CA PHE A 127 69.51 10.79 -8.78
C PHE A 127 68.03 11.10 -9.02
N SER A 128 67.20 11.23 -7.96
CA SER A 128 65.76 11.51 -8.09
C SER A 128 65.48 12.78 -8.89
N ASP A 129 66.27 13.83 -8.66
CA ASP A 129 66.10 15.14 -9.31
C ASP A 129 66.48 15.11 -10.80
N MET A 130 67.14 14.03 -11.25
CA MET A 130 67.49 13.79 -12.65
C MET A 130 66.41 12.98 -13.39
N THR A 131 65.31 12.63 -12.71
CA THR A 131 64.20 11.87 -13.30
C THR A 131 62.96 12.72 -13.48
N ASP A 132 62.09 12.31 -14.40
CA ASP A 132 60.79 12.94 -14.62
C ASP A 132 59.69 11.99 -14.13
N PRO A 133 59.00 12.29 -13.01
CA PRO A 133 57.95 11.42 -12.46
C PRO A 133 56.77 11.23 -13.43
N THR A 134 56.60 12.11 -14.43
CA THR A 134 55.54 11.99 -15.43
C THR A 134 55.88 11.02 -16.56
N LYS A 135 57.16 10.63 -16.69
CA LYS A 135 57.65 9.74 -17.76
C LYS A 135 57.74 8.27 -17.36
N GLY A 136 57.06 7.88 -16.28
CA GLY A 136 57.00 6.52 -15.78
C GLY A 136 57.98 6.25 -14.64
N ASP A 137 58.33 4.98 -14.43
CA ASP A 137 59.11 4.52 -13.29
C ASP A 137 60.45 5.27 -13.12
N GLN A 138 60.55 6.07 -12.05
CA GLN A 138 61.73 6.86 -11.75
C GLN A 138 62.95 6.00 -11.39
N LEU A 139 62.76 4.85 -10.74
CA LEU A 139 63.86 3.94 -10.44
C LEU A 139 64.44 3.33 -11.74
N LYS A 140 63.58 3.10 -12.73
CA LYS A 140 64.01 2.68 -14.06
C LYS A 140 64.80 3.78 -14.75
N GLN A 141 64.32 5.03 -14.67
CA GLN A 141 65.06 6.19 -15.20
C GLN A 141 66.45 6.32 -14.55
N ILE A 142 66.56 6.15 -13.23
CA ILE A 142 67.85 6.15 -12.51
C ILE A 142 68.76 5.03 -13.02
N THR A 143 68.20 3.81 -13.15
CA THR A 143 68.94 2.64 -13.66
C THR A 143 69.43 2.87 -15.09
N ASP A 144 68.60 3.49 -15.95
CA ASP A 144 68.96 3.83 -17.33
C ASP A 144 70.05 4.92 -17.38
N ILE A 145 70.02 5.91 -16.49
CA ILE A 145 71.07 6.94 -16.33
C ILE A 145 72.41 6.30 -15.94
N LEU A 146 72.41 5.42 -14.94
CA LEU A 146 73.61 4.70 -14.51
C LEU A 146 74.15 3.81 -15.63
N ASN A 147 73.27 3.07 -16.31
CA ASN A 147 73.64 2.24 -17.46
C ASN A 147 74.26 3.06 -18.59
N HIS A 148 73.72 4.25 -18.88
CA HIS A 148 74.28 5.15 -19.88
C HIS A 148 75.67 5.66 -19.50
N ALA A 149 75.95 5.89 -18.21
CA ALA A 149 77.27 6.31 -17.76
C ALA A 149 78.32 5.19 -17.86
N LEU A 150 77.90 3.94 -17.79
CA LEU A 150 78.76 2.75 -17.88
C LEU A 150 79.16 2.39 -19.33
N THR A 151 78.49 2.92 -20.36
CA THR A 151 78.75 2.49 -21.76
C THR A 151 80.12 2.86 -22.30
N ASP A 152 80.76 3.90 -21.75
CA ASP A 152 82.02 4.46 -22.25
C ASP A 152 83.25 4.05 -21.41
N ILE A 153 83.09 3.13 -20.45
CA ILE A 153 84.18 2.69 -19.54
C ILE A 153 84.88 1.46 -20.15
N LYS A 154 86.22 1.55 -20.28
CA LYS A 154 87.06 0.57 -21.00
C LYS A 154 88.20 -0.01 -20.16
N ASP A 155 88.47 0.59 -19.00
CA ASP A 155 89.67 0.34 -18.19
C ASP A 155 89.51 -0.76 -17.13
N GLY A 156 88.46 -1.59 -17.20
CA GLY A 156 88.15 -2.59 -16.17
C GLY A 156 87.74 -1.98 -14.82
N GLY A 157 87.59 -2.82 -13.80
CA GLY A 157 87.29 -2.42 -12.41
C GLY A 157 86.11 -3.16 -11.79
N SER A 158 85.79 -2.84 -10.53
CA SER A 158 84.65 -3.42 -9.81
C SER A 158 83.78 -2.38 -9.09
N ALA A 159 82.47 -2.63 -9.07
CA ALA A 159 81.53 -1.82 -8.30
C ALA A 159 80.46 -2.71 -7.68
N GLN A 160 79.74 -2.17 -6.70
CA GLN A 160 78.64 -2.85 -6.03
C GLN A 160 77.39 -1.98 -6.03
N VAL A 161 76.23 -2.59 -6.29
CA VAL A 161 74.92 -2.01 -5.97
C VAL A 161 74.29 -2.81 -4.84
N SER A 162 74.10 -2.15 -3.70
CA SER A 162 73.51 -2.74 -2.51
C SER A 162 72.04 -2.36 -2.43
N TYR A 163 71.16 -3.21 -2.96
CA TYR A 163 69.71 -3.04 -2.87
C TYR A 163 69.22 -3.39 -1.47
N VAL A 164 68.65 -2.39 -0.81
CA VAL A 164 68.12 -2.52 0.55
C VAL A 164 66.59 -2.48 0.50
N TYR A 165 65.96 -3.47 1.12
CA TYR A 165 64.52 -3.63 1.16
C TYR A 165 63.96 -3.50 2.58
N GLU A 166 62.73 -3.02 2.69
CA GLU A 166 61.92 -3.05 3.91
C GLU A 166 60.60 -3.76 3.68
N LYS A 167 59.94 -4.19 4.77
CA LYS A 167 58.61 -4.80 4.67
C LYS A 167 57.63 -3.80 4.06
N ASP A 168 56.85 -4.28 3.10
CA ASP A 168 55.84 -3.50 2.41
C ASP A 168 54.52 -3.54 3.17
N TYR A 169 54.17 -2.42 3.81
CA TYR A 169 52.91 -2.22 4.51
C TYR A 169 51.89 -1.42 3.69
N SER A 170 52.15 -1.24 2.39
CA SER A 170 51.27 -0.44 1.53
C SER A 170 49.85 -1.01 1.52
N GLN A 171 48.86 -0.13 1.62
CA GLN A 171 47.44 -0.49 1.51
C GLN A 171 46.75 0.54 0.64
N PHE A 172 46.07 0.11 -0.42
CA PHE A 172 45.25 1.01 -1.23
C PHE A 172 43.98 0.30 -1.64
N GLU A 173 42.87 0.71 -1.06
CA GLU A 173 41.56 0.09 -1.26
C GLU A 173 40.54 1.14 -1.67
N GLY A 174 39.82 0.85 -2.75
CA GLY A 174 38.72 1.67 -3.22
C GLY A 174 37.44 1.32 -2.47
N LYS A 175 36.59 2.33 -2.29
CA LYS A 175 35.33 2.23 -1.58
C LYS A 175 34.20 1.83 -2.54
N LYS A 176 33.20 1.14 -2.01
CA LYS A 176 31.88 0.99 -2.67
C LYS A 176 30.91 2.03 -2.09
N ILE A 177 30.33 2.85 -2.95
CA ILE A 177 29.34 3.86 -2.57
C ILE A 177 28.05 3.71 -3.38
N ASP A 178 26.94 4.11 -2.76
CA ASP A 178 25.61 4.24 -3.37
C ASP A 178 25.20 5.71 -3.31
N VAL A 179 24.88 6.30 -4.47
CA VAL A 179 24.50 7.71 -4.60
C VAL A 179 23.30 7.89 -5.52
N LEU A 180 22.62 9.02 -5.41
CA LEU A 180 21.54 9.40 -6.33
C LEU A 180 22.10 10.07 -7.58
N ALA A 181 21.36 9.98 -8.68
CA ALA A 181 21.73 10.61 -9.94
C ALA A 181 22.02 12.12 -9.76
N GLY A 182 23.13 12.60 -10.30
CA GLY A 182 23.58 13.99 -10.20
C GLY A 182 24.31 14.34 -8.89
N THR A 183 24.48 13.41 -7.96
CA THR A 183 25.26 13.64 -6.73
C THR A 183 26.72 13.92 -7.07
N LYS A 184 27.27 15.02 -6.57
CA LYS A 184 28.71 15.33 -6.71
C LYS A 184 29.53 14.41 -5.83
N VAL A 185 30.46 13.67 -6.43
CA VAL A 185 31.38 12.74 -5.74
C VAL A 185 32.82 13.20 -5.99
N SER A 186 33.60 13.33 -4.91
CA SER A 186 35.02 13.64 -4.98
C SER A 186 35.87 12.35 -4.99
N ILE A 187 37.11 12.43 -5.50
CA ILE A 187 38.00 11.25 -5.51
C ILE A 187 38.31 10.75 -4.10
N SER A 188 38.38 11.64 -3.10
CA SER A 188 38.57 11.25 -1.70
C SER A 188 37.43 10.41 -1.14
N ASP A 189 36.20 10.58 -1.64
CA ASP A 189 35.04 9.78 -1.20
C ASP A 189 35.13 8.32 -1.67
N LEU A 190 36.00 8.05 -2.65
CA LEU A 190 36.19 6.74 -3.27
C LEU A 190 37.33 5.93 -2.65
N VAL A 191 38.04 6.48 -1.67
CA VAL A 191 39.18 5.80 -1.02
C VAL A 191 38.75 5.29 0.35
N GLU A 192 38.80 3.97 0.54
CA GLU A 192 38.51 3.33 1.83
C GLU A 192 39.75 3.33 2.72
N ARG A 193 40.92 3.02 2.13
CA ARG A 193 42.19 2.97 2.87
C ARG A 193 43.37 3.33 1.98
N LEU A 194 44.29 4.13 2.51
CA LEU A 194 45.52 4.52 1.84
C LEU A 194 46.71 4.61 2.81
N LYS A 195 47.67 3.69 2.67
CA LYS A 195 48.94 3.68 3.39
C LYS A 195 50.12 3.53 2.44
N ASN A 196 51.17 4.29 2.70
CA ASN A 196 52.47 4.18 2.04
C ASN A 196 53.17 2.87 2.42
N ALA A 197 54.25 2.54 1.71
CA ALA A 197 55.00 1.30 1.90
C ALA A 197 55.63 1.18 3.29
N ASP A 198 55.99 2.32 3.91
CA ASP A 198 56.50 2.39 5.28
C ASP A 198 55.39 2.27 6.36
N GLY A 199 54.12 2.18 5.94
CA GLY A 199 52.95 2.06 6.80
C GLY A 199 52.35 3.39 7.27
N THR A 200 52.94 4.53 6.89
CA THR A 200 52.38 5.86 7.15
C THR A 200 51.13 6.11 6.30
N GLN A 201 50.32 7.09 6.70
CA GLN A 201 49.12 7.46 5.93
C GLN A 201 49.52 8.13 4.61
N GLY A 202 48.97 7.66 3.50
CA GLY A 202 49.22 8.29 2.20
C GLY A 202 48.41 9.57 1.99
N ASP A 203 48.89 10.43 1.09
CA ASP A 203 48.26 11.72 0.80
C ASP A 203 47.05 11.54 -0.14
N MET A 204 45.84 11.58 0.41
CA MET A 204 44.60 11.44 -0.34
C MET A 204 44.43 12.49 -1.46
N SER A 205 45.05 13.67 -1.33
CA SER A 205 44.98 14.72 -2.36
C SER A 205 45.79 14.38 -3.62
N LYS A 206 46.68 13.39 -3.54
CA LYS A 206 47.49 12.89 -4.66
C LYS A 206 46.89 11.68 -5.35
N VAL A 207 45.74 11.20 -4.88
CA VAL A 207 45.01 10.12 -5.57
C VAL A 207 44.38 10.69 -6.84
N ILE A 208 44.62 10.01 -7.96
CA ILE A 208 44.05 10.36 -9.26
C ILE A 208 43.09 9.27 -9.73
N SER A 209 42.11 9.66 -10.55
CA SER A 209 41.29 8.72 -11.30
C SER A 209 41.86 8.54 -12.70
N ASN A 210 42.04 7.28 -13.10
CA ASN A 210 42.52 6.92 -14.43
C ASN A 210 41.40 7.04 -15.49
N ASN A 211 40.15 7.21 -15.06
CA ASN A 211 38.98 7.37 -15.93
C ASN A 211 38.64 8.84 -16.20
N GLY A 212 39.45 9.79 -15.72
CA GLY A 212 39.23 11.24 -15.85
C GLY A 212 38.87 11.92 -14.53
N ASN A 213 38.92 13.27 -14.53
CA ASN A 213 38.81 14.07 -13.30
C ASN A 213 37.39 14.18 -12.72
N ILE A 214 36.36 13.82 -13.49
CA ILE A 214 34.95 13.97 -13.09
C ILE A 214 34.33 12.58 -13.00
N VAL A 215 33.78 12.27 -11.84
CA VAL A 215 32.92 11.11 -11.65
C VAL A 215 31.53 11.48 -12.14
N ASP A 216 31.15 11.00 -13.33
CA ASP A 216 29.82 11.21 -13.87
C ASP A 216 28.79 10.34 -13.14
N THR A 217 27.87 10.99 -12.44
CA THR A 217 26.76 10.35 -11.74
C THR A 217 25.41 10.73 -12.36
N THR A 218 25.34 11.33 -13.55
CA THR A 218 24.05 11.72 -14.15
C THR A 218 23.24 10.51 -14.60
N ASN A 219 23.92 9.45 -15.04
CA ASN A 219 23.29 8.24 -15.53
C ASN A 219 23.24 7.19 -14.42
N THR A 220 22.09 6.52 -14.30
CA THR A 220 21.91 5.43 -13.35
C THR A 220 22.67 4.18 -13.80
N GLY A 221 23.07 3.34 -12.84
CA GLY A 221 23.83 2.13 -13.09
C GLY A 221 25.05 1.98 -12.20
N THR A 222 25.86 0.97 -12.48
CA THR A 222 27.09 0.70 -11.74
C THR A 222 28.30 1.06 -12.58
N SER A 223 29.18 1.87 -12.01
CA SER A 223 30.44 2.30 -12.63
C SER A 223 31.61 1.90 -11.75
N THR A 224 32.68 1.38 -12.37
CA THR A 224 33.94 1.08 -11.70
C THR A 224 34.96 2.17 -12.04
N ILE A 225 35.52 2.79 -11.00
CA ILE A 225 36.53 3.85 -11.13
C ILE A 225 37.90 3.28 -10.76
N SER A 226 38.84 3.31 -11.69
CA SER A 226 40.23 2.94 -11.46
C SER A 226 40.98 4.12 -10.84
N LEU A 227 41.57 3.88 -9.67
CA LEU A 227 42.32 4.88 -8.91
C LEU A 227 43.81 4.57 -8.96
N SER A 228 44.63 5.62 -8.87
CA SER A 228 46.09 5.49 -8.76
C SER A 228 46.67 6.47 -7.76
N TYR A 229 47.72 6.01 -7.09
CA TYR A 229 48.47 6.78 -6.10
C TYR A 229 49.95 6.50 -6.27
N PHE A 230 50.77 7.55 -6.27
CA PHE A 230 52.22 7.43 -6.29
C PHE A 230 52.75 7.68 -4.88
N ASP A 231 53.40 6.66 -4.31
CA ASP A 231 54.11 6.76 -3.04
C ASP A 231 55.51 7.36 -3.31
N PRO A 232 55.77 8.61 -2.88
CA PRO A 232 57.05 9.26 -3.11
C PRO A 232 58.19 8.67 -2.27
N ILE A 233 57.90 7.95 -1.18
CA ILE A 233 58.90 7.34 -0.31
C ILE A 233 59.47 6.08 -0.98
N ALA A 234 58.57 5.26 -1.52
CA ALA A 234 58.91 4.01 -2.20
C ALA A 234 59.18 4.16 -3.70
N LEU A 235 58.95 5.36 -4.27
CA LEU A 235 58.91 5.59 -5.72
C LEU A 235 58.02 4.57 -6.45
N LYS A 236 56.88 4.23 -5.84
CA LYS A 236 56.02 3.11 -6.25
C LYS A 236 54.62 3.60 -6.58
N THR A 237 54.06 3.15 -7.72
CA THR A 237 52.65 3.39 -8.05
C THR A 237 51.78 2.25 -7.54
N MET A 238 50.70 2.62 -6.87
CA MET A 238 49.64 1.72 -6.40
C MET A 238 48.36 1.96 -7.19
N THR A 239 47.58 0.90 -7.39
CA THR A 239 46.27 0.99 -8.05
C THR A 239 45.19 0.35 -7.18
N ALA A 240 43.98 0.90 -7.26
CA ALA A 240 42.78 0.36 -6.62
C ALA A 240 41.58 0.57 -7.53
N SER A 241 40.47 -0.12 -7.24
CA SER A 241 39.20 0.11 -7.93
C SER A 241 38.12 0.44 -6.91
N ALA A 242 37.37 1.50 -7.17
CA ALA A 242 36.18 1.89 -6.42
C ALA A 242 34.93 1.57 -7.26
N VAL A 243 33.80 1.31 -6.60
CA VAL A 243 32.55 0.99 -7.28
C VAL A 243 31.46 1.96 -6.86
N ILE A 244 30.81 2.58 -7.83
CA ILE A 244 29.75 3.56 -7.63
C ILE A 244 28.46 2.98 -8.18
N HIS A 245 27.44 2.94 -7.34
CA HIS A 245 26.07 2.58 -7.74
C HIS A 245 25.23 3.85 -7.76
N VAL A 246 24.83 4.29 -8.95
CA VAL A 246 24.00 5.47 -9.16
C VAL A 246 22.54 5.03 -9.31
N ARG A 247 21.69 5.50 -8.40
CA ARG A 247 20.25 5.21 -8.39
C ARG A 247 19.44 6.41 -8.86
N ALA A 248 18.30 6.15 -9.48
CA ALA A 248 17.32 7.20 -9.76
C ALA A 248 16.71 7.71 -8.46
N ASP A 249 16.30 8.97 -8.45
CA ASP A 249 15.44 9.50 -7.39
C ASP A 249 14.05 8.85 -7.49
N GLN A 250 13.58 8.26 -6.40
CA GLN A 250 12.30 7.56 -6.31
C GLN A 250 11.22 8.36 -5.55
N THR A 251 11.42 9.66 -5.37
CA THR A 251 10.44 10.56 -4.74
C THR A 251 9.13 10.53 -5.52
N ALA A 252 8.07 10.06 -4.88
CA ALA A 252 6.75 10.02 -5.48
C ALA A 252 5.66 10.15 -4.43
N ILE A 253 4.49 10.62 -4.84
CA ILE A 253 3.28 10.67 -4.03
C ILE A 253 2.11 10.18 -4.88
N LYS A 254 1.18 9.44 -4.27
CA LYS A 254 -0.07 9.04 -4.91
C LYS A 254 -1.27 9.42 -4.05
N GLY A 255 -2.18 10.18 -4.66
CA GLY A 255 -3.43 10.61 -4.04
C GLY A 255 -4.44 9.48 -3.95
N LYS A 256 -5.37 9.60 -2.99
CA LYS A 256 -6.51 8.73 -2.78
C LYS A 256 -7.76 9.60 -2.65
N ASP A 257 -8.75 9.32 -3.47
CA ASP A 257 -10.03 10.00 -3.38
C ASP A 257 -10.80 9.59 -2.11
N LEU A 258 -11.60 10.51 -1.59
CA LEU A 258 -12.34 10.33 -0.34
C LEU A 258 -13.79 10.72 -0.51
N HIS A 259 -14.71 9.88 -0.03
CA HIS A 259 -16.14 10.18 0.03
C HIS A 259 -16.52 10.49 1.48
N LEU A 260 -17.15 11.64 1.68
CA LEU A 260 -17.62 12.14 2.96
C LEU A 260 -19.12 12.44 2.88
N ARG A 261 -19.83 12.29 3.98
CA ARG A 261 -21.16 12.91 4.14
C ARG A 261 -21.02 14.35 4.60
N THR A 262 -22.06 15.13 4.35
CA THR A 262 -22.15 16.52 4.81
C THR A 262 -21.88 16.62 6.32
N GLY A 263 -20.85 17.39 6.69
CA GLY A 263 -20.42 17.63 8.07
C GLY A 263 -19.36 16.66 8.60
N GLU A 264 -19.00 15.59 7.87
CA GLU A 264 -17.93 14.68 8.29
C GLU A 264 -16.55 15.36 8.24
N SER A 265 -15.68 14.98 9.17
CA SER A 265 -14.30 15.46 9.24
C SER A 265 -13.33 14.47 8.59
N TYR A 266 -12.20 14.98 8.08
CA TYR A 266 -11.13 14.19 7.50
C TYR A 266 -9.77 14.79 7.84
N ALA A 267 -8.70 14.00 7.72
CA ALA A 267 -7.33 14.49 7.81
C ALA A 267 -6.65 14.44 6.43
N PRO A 268 -5.74 15.38 6.10
CA PRO A 268 -5.03 15.38 4.81
C PRO A 268 -4.32 14.07 4.46
N LYS A 269 -3.82 13.34 5.47
CA LYS A 269 -3.18 12.02 5.29
C LYS A 269 -4.13 10.94 4.74
N ASP A 270 -5.44 11.11 4.90
CA ASP A 270 -6.46 10.18 4.40
C ASP A 270 -6.59 10.25 2.87
N LEU A 271 -6.14 11.36 2.28
CA LEU A 271 -6.08 11.61 0.85
C LEU A 271 -4.82 11.04 0.17
N VAL A 272 -4.01 10.28 0.91
CA VAL A 272 -2.70 9.81 0.45
C VAL A 272 -2.67 8.29 0.49
N GLU A 273 -2.50 7.65 -0.66
CA GLU A 273 -2.31 6.21 -0.76
C GLU A 273 -0.89 5.84 -0.28
N TYR A 274 0.12 6.41 -0.93
CA TYR A 274 1.53 6.27 -0.54
C TYR A 274 2.34 7.53 -0.84
N VAL A 275 3.49 7.60 -0.18
CA VAL A 275 4.55 8.55 -0.46
C VAL A 275 5.89 7.82 -0.33
N THR A 276 6.81 8.06 -1.25
CA THR A 276 8.16 7.48 -1.27
C THR A 276 9.20 8.59 -1.25
N LYS A 277 10.31 8.33 -0.55
CA LYS A 277 11.49 9.18 -0.51
C LYS A 277 12.40 8.91 -1.70
N SER A 278 13.40 9.76 -1.88
CA SER A 278 14.41 9.65 -2.93
C SER A 278 15.17 8.32 -2.95
N ASP A 279 15.30 7.63 -1.81
CA ASP A 279 15.95 6.32 -1.68
C ASP A 279 15.00 5.11 -1.85
N GLY A 280 13.71 5.36 -2.09
CA GLY A 280 12.67 4.33 -2.27
C GLY A 280 11.98 3.89 -0.98
N THR A 281 12.38 4.41 0.18
CA THR A 281 11.71 4.11 1.45
C THR A 281 10.41 4.91 1.60
N SER A 282 9.53 4.50 2.51
CA SER A 282 8.27 5.21 2.76
C SER A 282 8.53 6.61 3.31
N GLY A 283 7.85 7.59 2.71
CA GLY A 283 7.74 8.96 3.24
C GLY A 283 6.77 9.04 4.43
N ASN A 284 6.81 10.17 5.11
CA ASN A 284 5.93 10.51 6.22
C ASN A 284 4.70 11.24 5.68
N LYS A 285 3.48 10.74 5.92
CA LYS A 285 2.26 11.34 5.34
C LYS A 285 1.94 12.70 5.97
N GLU A 286 2.43 12.93 7.18
CA GLU A 286 2.28 14.14 7.96
C GLU A 286 3.09 15.32 7.39
N GLU A 287 4.08 15.06 6.53
CA GLU A 287 4.89 16.08 5.84
C GLU A 287 4.23 16.60 4.55
N ILE A 288 3.11 16.01 4.15
CA ILE A 288 2.41 16.35 2.91
C ILE A 288 1.66 17.67 3.10
N LYS A 289 1.89 18.59 2.17
CA LYS A 289 1.19 19.87 2.11
C LYS A 289 0.00 19.72 1.18
N MET A 290 -1.17 20.14 1.66
CA MET A 290 -2.38 20.21 0.86
C MET A 290 -2.61 21.65 0.42
N ASN A 291 -2.89 21.85 -0.86
CA ASN A 291 -3.31 23.12 -1.43
C ASN A 291 -4.73 22.96 -2.01
N GLY A 292 -5.61 23.89 -1.64
CA GLY A 292 -7.06 23.79 -1.87
C GLY A 292 -7.84 23.83 -0.55
N THR A 293 -9.15 23.98 -0.65
CA THR A 293 -10.07 24.01 0.50
C THR A 293 -11.26 23.12 0.19
N VAL A 294 -11.62 22.26 1.14
CA VAL A 294 -12.79 21.38 1.04
C VAL A 294 -13.84 21.91 2.00
N ASP A 295 -15.00 22.31 1.47
CA ASP A 295 -16.17 22.64 2.29
C ASP A 295 -16.97 21.36 2.54
N THR A 296 -16.83 20.78 3.74
CA THR A 296 -17.56 19.57 4.11
C THR A 296 -19.03 19.84 4.42
N THR A 297 -19.49 21.10 4.44
CA THR A 297 -20.88 21.47 4.72
C THR A 297 -21.74 21.61 3.46
N THR A 298 -21.11 21.68 2.29
CA THR A 298 -21.79 21.81 1.00
C THR A 298 -21.50 20.59 0.13
N PRO A 299 -22.53 19.84 -0.34
CA PRO A 299 -22.32 18.73 -1.26
C PRO A 299 -21.63 19.17 -2.55
N GLY A 300 -20.66 18.39 -3.03
CA GLY A 300 -19.86 18.73 -4.22
C GLY A 300 -18.57 17.93 -4.33
N GLU A 301 -17.80 18.22 -5.38
CA GLU A 301 -16.48 17.64 -5.63
C GLU A 301 -15.40 18.69 -5.39
N TYR A 302 -14.43 18.37 -4.54
CA TYR A 302 -13.38 19.29 -4.12
C TYR A 302 -12.01 18.71 -4.49
N PRO A 303 -11.44 19.06 -5.65
CA PRO A 303 -10.09 18.65 -6.00
C PRO A 303 -9.08 19.43 -5.15
N VAL A 304 -8.10 18.72 -4.60
CA VAL A 304 -6.97 19.30 -3.88
C VAL A 304 -5.66 18.80 -4.47
N VAL A 305 -4.63 19.65 -4.40
CA VAL A 305 -3.26 19.30 -4.80
C VAL A 305 -2.48 18.92 -3.55
N LEU A 306 -1.86 17.75 -3.59
CA LEU A 306 -0.99 17.25 -2.53
C LEU A 306 0.45 17.33 -3.00
N THR A 307 1.29 17.99 -2.20
CA THR A 307 2.70 18.21 -2.51
C THR A 307 3.56 17.58 -1.42
N TYR A 308 4.53 16.77 -1.85
CA TYR A 308 5.58 16.22 -1.02
C TYR A 308 6.94 16.76 -1.46
N ILE A 309 7.80 17.11 -0.50
CA ILE A 309 9.16 17.58 -0.75
C ILE A 309 10.11 16.66 0.01
N ASP A 310 10.97 15.95 -0.71
CA ASP A 310 11.97 15.08 -0.08
C ASP A 310 13.02 15.95 0.63
N SER A 311 13.25 15.70 1.92
CA SER A 311 14.14 16.52 2.74
C SER A 311 15.62 16.39 2.40
N LYS A 312 16.02 15.32 1.68
CA LYS A 312 17.40 15.05 1.30
C LYS A 312 17.73 15.63 -0.06
N THR A 313 16.84 15.50 -1.04
CA THR A 313 17.08 15.96 -2.42
C THR A 313 16.39 17.27 -2.74
N SER A 314 15.44 17.72 -1.93
CA SER A 314 14.55 18.86 -2.21
C SER A 314 13.69 18.68 -3.47
N ASN A 315 13.61 17.45 -4.00
CA ASN A 315 12.73 17.16 -5.13
C ASN A 315 11.27 17.20 -4.69
N VAL A 316 10.44 17.75 -5.58
CA VAL A 316 9.02 17.97 -5.34
C VAL A 316 8.23 16.94 -6.14
N ALA A 317 7.33 16.23 -5.48
CA ALA A 317 6.34 15.37 -6.12
C ALA A 317 4.94 15.89 -5.80
N GLU A 318 4.09 15.92 -6.81
CA GLU A 318 2.71 16.42 -6.71
C GLU A 318 1.72 15.42 -7.27
N THR A 319 0.53 15.38 -6.68
CA THR A 319 -0.60 14.60 -7.16
C THR A 319 -1.90 15.32 -6.82
N THR A 320 -2.97 15.02 -7.54
CA THR A 320 -4.32 15.45 -7.19
C THR A 320 -5.06 14.33 -6.45
N ALA A 321 -5.95 14.71 -5.54
CA ALA A 321 -6.97 13.85 -4.96
C ALA A 321 -8.30 14.61 -4.93
N VAL A 322 -9.42 13.91 -5.03
CA VAL A 322 -10.76 14.52 -4.98
C VAL A 322 -11.48 14.11 -3.70
N VAL A 323 -12.03 15.09 -2.99
CA VAL A 323 -12.96 14.85 -1.90
C VAL A 323 -14.38 15.05 -2.40
N TYR A 324 -15.17 13.98 -2.39
CA TYR A 324 -16.58 13.98 -2.73
C TYR A 324 -17.39 14.18 -1.44
N VAL A 325 -18.10 15.29 -1.33
CA VAL A 325 -19.04 15.55 -0.22
C VAL A 325 -20.43 15.22 -0.73
N GLU A 326 -21.01 14.17 -0.19
CA GLU A 326 -22.36 13.72 -0.51
C GLU A 326 -23.36 14.34 0.48
N ALA A 327 -24.56 14.65 0.00
CA ALA A 327 -25.63 15.15 0.85
C ALA A 327 -25.91 14.13 1.97
N SER A 328 -25.98 14.59 3.22
CA SER A 328 -26.48 13.74 4.30
C SER A 328 -27.91 13.35 3.96
N ALA A 329 -28.13 12.06 3.77
CA ALA A 329 -29.44 11.55 3.42
C ALA A 329 -30.40 11.74 4.59
N ALA A 330 -31.47 12.48 4.34
CA ALA A 330 -32.49 12.67 5.34
C ALA A 330 -33.21 11.34 5.63
N SER A 331 -33.33 11.00 6.91
CA SER A 331 -34.15 9.88 7.37
C SER A 331 -35.60 10.31 7.50
N SER A 332 -36.53 9.40 7.21
CA SER A 332 -37.95 9.60 7.50
C SER A 332 -38.33 8.88 8.79
N THR A 333 -39.14 9.54 9.61
CA THR A 333 -39.73 8.97 10.83
C THR A 333 -41.23 8.94 10.67
N VAL A 334 -41.85 7.78 10.93
CA VAL A 334 -43.31 7.66 11.03
C VAL A 334 -43.67 7.43 12.49
N ILE A 335 -44.48 8.33 13.03
CA ILE A 335 -45.08 8.22 14.37
C ILE A 335 -46.54 7.85 14.19
N THR A 336 -47.05 6.89 14.96
CA THR A 336 -48.45 6.48 14.94
C THR A 336 -49.02 6.61 16.34
N HIS A 337 -49.99 7.49 16.52
CA HIS A 337 -50.74 7.69 17.75
C HIS A 337 -52.10 7.01 17.68
N PHE A 338 -52.50 6.38 18.78
CA PHE A 338 -53.82 5.78 18.94
C PHE A 338 -54.51 6.54 20.07
N ILE A 339 -55.55 7.33 19.77
CA ILE A 339 -56.15 8.29 20.71
C ILE A 339 -57.61 7.90 20.99
N ASP A 340 -58.02 7.95 22.26
CA ASP A 340 -59.41 7.82 22.68
C ASP A 340 -60.20 9.12 22.39
N SER A 341 -61.24 9.03 21.57
CA SER A 341 -62.11 10.18 21.23
C SER A 341 -62.81 10.85 22.41
N GLN A 342 -63.12 10.12 23.49
CA GLN A 342 -63.89 10.63 24.62
C GLN A 342 -62.99 11.30 25.66
N THR A 343 -61.83 10.70 25.92
CA THR A 343 -60.91 11.18 26.96
C THR A 343 -59.76 12.01 26.41
N ASN A 344 -59.57 12.00 25.09
CA ASN A 344 -58.42 12.57 24.39
C ASN A 344 -57.07 12.04 24.92
N LYS A 345 -57.07 10.86 25.54
CA LYS A 345 -55.87 10.20 26.05
C LYS A 345 -55.28 9.29 24.98
N GLU A 346 -53.96 9.27 24.93
CA GLU A 346 -53.21 8.31 24.13
C GLU A 346 -53.36 6.91 24.73
N LEU A 347 -53.90 5.99 23.93
CA LEU A 347 -54.02 4.56 24.25
C LEU A 347 -52.68 3.85 24.01
N ARG A 348 -51.98 4.24 22.95
CA ARG A 348 -50.71 3.69 22.51
C ARG A 348 -50.01 4.66 21.55
N ALA A 349 -48.69 4.56 21.45
CA ALA A 349 -47.88 5.20 20.42
C ALA A 349 -46.88 4.19 19.84
N GLU A 350 -46.56 4.33 18.56
CA GLU A 350 -45.51 3.58 17.88
C GLU A 350 -44.63 4.53 17.06
N THR A 351 -43.33 4.27 17.00
CA THR A 351 -42.38 5.07 16.21
C THR A 351 -41.52 4.14 15.37
N HIS A 352 -41.49 4.39 14.07
CA HIS A 352 -40.68 3.65 13.12
C HIS A 352 -39.78 4.59 12.34
N MET A 353 -38.51 4.20 12.21
CA MET A 353 -37.51 4.92 11.45
C MET A 353 -36.98 4.01 10.36
N SER A 354 -36.79 4.56 9.17
CA SER A 354 -36.22 3.86 8.02
C SER A 354 -34.82 4.38 7.72
N SER A 355 -34.08 3.58 6.96
CA SER A 355 -32.86 4.05 6.31
C SER A 355 -33.19 5.03 5.17
N VAL A 356 -32.15 5.75 4.78
CA VAL A 356 -32.07 6.69 3.65
C VAL A 356 -33.03 6.38 2.50
N ASN A 357 -33.80 7.40 2.08
CA ASN A 357 -34.67 7.40 0.89
C ASN A 357 -35.85 6.42 0.90
N ARG A 358 -36.26 5.93 2.07
CA ARG A 358 -37.52 5.19 2.22
C ARG A 358 -38.36 5.80 3.32
N ILE A 359 -39.67 5.78 3.15
CA ILE A 359 -40.60 5.98 4.25
C ILE A 359 -40.86 4.59 4.86
N PRO A 360 -40.90 4.44 6.20
CA PRO A 360 -41.33 3.19 6.82
C PRO A 360 -42.75 2.82 6.39
N ASP A 361 -43.07 1.53 6.37
CA ASP A 361 -44.44 1.09 6.12
C ASP A 361 -45.40 1.69 7.15
N LEU A 362 -46.55 2.16 6.68
CA LEU A 362 -47.58 2.72 7.55
C LEU A 362 -48.27 1.59 8.32
N ARG A 363 -48.49 1.78 9.63
CA ARG A 363 -49.09 0.75 10.50
C ARG A 363 -50.60 0.73 10.38
N LEU A 364 -51.18 -0.46 10.30
CA LEU A 364 -52.62 -0.68 10.44
C LEU A 364 -53.11 -0.21 11.83
N PRO A 365 -54.40 0.12 11.98
CA PRO A 365 -55.01 0.36 13.29
C PRO A 365 -54.75 -0.81 14.25
N ALA A 366 -54.47 -0.51 15.51
CA ALA A 366 -54.37 -1.50 16.56
C ALA A 366 -55.76 -2.03 16.95
N GLU A 367 -55.83 -3.31 17.33
CA GLU A 367 -57.04 -3.96 17.80
C GLU A 367 -57.25 -3.72 19.31
N PHE A 368 -58.43 -3.22 19.67
CA PHE A 368 -58.86 -3.05 21.07
C PHE A 368 -60.21 -3.76 21.27
N SER A 369 -60.44 -4.34 22.45
CA SER A 369 -61.62 -5.18 22.69
C SER A 369 -62.95 -4.42 22.78
N ASP A 370 -62.91 -3.14 23.14
CA ASP A 370 -64.08 -2.31 23.44
C ASP A 370 -64.21 -1.09 22.51
N ARG A 371 -63.30 -0.95 21.53
CA ARG A 371 -63.11 0.27 20.75
C ARG A 371 -62.66 -0.02 19.33
N VAL A 372 -63.01 0.88 18.43
CA VAL A 372 -62.72 0.77 17.00
C VAL A 372 -62.18 2.09 16.45
N PRO A 373 -61.29 2.04 15.44
CA PRO A 373 -60.84 3.27 14.79
C PRO A 373 -62.04 3.95 14.11
N ASN A 374 -62.00 5.28 14.00
CA ASN A 374 -62.99 6.05 13.27
C ASN A 374 -62.28 6.87 12.19
N ILE A 375 -62.66 6.60 10.93
CA ILE A 375 -62.05 7.22 9.76
C ILE A 375 -62.30 8.73 9.64
N ASP A 376 -63.42 9.24 10.18
CA ASP A 376 -63.78 10.66 10.12
C ASP A 376 -63.00 11.50 11.11
N LEU A 377 -62.51 10.87 12.18
CA LEU A 377 -61.77 11.52 13.25
C LEU A 377 -60.25 11.32 13.10
N SER A 378 -59.81 10.36 12.29
CA SER A 378 -58.40 10.03 12.12
C SER A 378 -57.72 10.98 11.12
N THR A 379 -56.45 11.27 11.35
CA THR A 379 -55.67 12.23 10.56
C THR A 379 -54.26 11.72 10.26
N TYR A 380 -53.61 12.34 9.27
CA TYR A 380 -52.15 12.30 9.16
C TYR A 380 -51.59 13.71 9.03
N GLU A 381 -50.37 13.91 9.53
CA GLU A 381 -49.64 15.16 9.48
C GLU A 381 -48.30 14.97 8.76
N GLN A 382 -48.00 15.88 7.86
CA GLN A 382 -46.71 15.97 7.19
C GLN A 382 -46.33 17.44 7.01
N ASN A 383 -45.10 17.82 7.36
CA ASN A 383 -44.60 19.19 7.24
C ASN A 383 -45.51 20.24 7.91
N GLY A 384 -46.11 19.93 9.06
CA GLY A 384 -47.02 20.82 9.79
C GLY A 384 -48.43 20.93 9.20
N LYS A 385 -48.74 20.19 8.13
CA LYS A 385 -50.08 20.15 7.53
C LYS A 385 -50.82 18.90 7.98
N VAL A 386 -51.88 19.09 8.76
CA VAL A 386 -52.80 18.03 9.19
C VAL A 386 -53.86 17.81 8.11
N THR A 387 -54.12 16.54 7.78
CA THR A 387 -55.09 16.12 6.77
C THR A 387 -56.01 15.04 7.36
N SER A 388 -57.32 15.19 7.18
CA SER A 388 -58.33 14.17 7.54
C SER A 388 -58.18 12.96 6.62
N ILE A 389 -58.17 11.74 7.18
CA ILE A 389 -58.07 10.52 6.36
C ILE A 389 -59.33 10.35 5.50
N SER A 390 -60.52 10.63 6.04
CA SER A 390 -61.78 10.58 5.27
C SER A 390 -61.77 11.52 4.06
N ASP A 391 -61.26 12.74 4.22
CA ASP A 391 -61.23 13.73 3.14
C ASP A 391 -60.17 13.35 2.10
N TRP A 392 -59.01 12.87 2.56
CA TRP A 392 -57.96 12.35 1.69
C TRP A 392 -58.43 11.14 0.88
N MET A 393 -59.16 10.22 1.51
CA MET A 393 -59.72 9.03 0.88
C MET A 393 -60.66 9.41 -0.28
N GLN A 394 -61.58 10.36 -0.04
CA GLN A 394 -62.49 10.87 -1.07
C GLN A 394 -61.76 11.55 -2.23
N ALA A 395 -60.74 12.35 -1.92
CA ALA A 395 -59.93 13.02 -2.93
C ALA A 395 -59.15 12.04 -3.83
N ASN A 396 -58.84 10.85 -3.32
CA ASN A 396 -58.12 9.79 -4.02
C ASN A 396 -59.04 8.70 -4.61
N GLY A 397 -60.35 8.94 -4.65
CA GLY A 397 -61.32 8.03 -5.30
C GLY A 397 -61.57 6.72 -4.56
N LEU A 398 -61.19 6.64 -3.28
CA LEU A 398 -61.51 5.52 -2.39
C LEU A 398 -62.87 5.76 -1.72
N ASP A 399 -63.60 4.68 -1.45
CA ASP A 399 -64.93 4.75 -0.87
C ASP A 399 -65.02 4.04 0.50
N ARG A 400 -66.22 4.08 1.09
CA ARG A 400 -66.48 3.56 2.45
C ARG A 400 -66.61 2.02 2.51
N LYS A 401 -66.32 1.33 1.41
CA LYS A 401 -66.19 -0.14 1.34
C LYS A 401 -64.73 -0.58 1.35
N SER A 402 -63.79 0.35 1.23
CA SER A 402 -62.35 0.07 1.31
C SER A 402 -61.93 -0.29 2.72
N HIS A 403 -60.88 -1.10 2.82
CA HIS A 403 -60.23 -1.44 4.09
C HIS A 403 -59.06 -0.48 4.40
N TRP A 404 -58.69 -0.39 5.67
CA TRP A 404 -57.50 0.37 6.09
C TRP A 404 -56.23 0.00 5.34
N SER A 405 -56.03 -1.27 4.98
CA SER A 405 -54.85 -1.71 4.21
C SER A 405 -54.75 -1.03 2.85
N GLU A 406 -55.87 -0.88 2.14
CA GLU A 406 -55.91 -0.23 0.82
C GLU A 406 -55.59 1.26 0.94
N ILE A 407 -56.16 1.92 1.96
CA ILE A 407 -55.92 3.34 2.23
C ILE A 407 -54.43 3.59 2.51
N LEU A 408 -53.83 2.78 3.38
CA LEU A 408 -52.43 2.92 3.74
C LEU A 408 -51.49 2.60 2.58
N GLU A 409 -51.82 1.65 1.72
CA GLU A 409 -51.03 1.32 0.53
C GLU A 409 -50.99 2.48 -0.47
N VAL A 410 -52.16 3.07 -0.76
CA VAL A 410 -52.27 4.22 -1.67
C VAL A 410 -51.57 5.44 -1.07
N LEU A 411 -51.77 5.71 0.22
CA LEU A 411 -51.15 6.84 0.91
C LEU A 411 -49.63 6.69 1.00
N HIS A 412 -49.14 5.51 1.34
CA HIS A 412 -47.71 5.22 1.35
C HIS A 412 -47.10 5.42 -0.04
N SER A 413 -47.79 4.96 -1.10
CA SER A 413 -47.35 5.15 -2.49
C SER A 413 -47.29 6.63 -2.89
N GLU A 414 -48.29 7.43 -2.51
CA GLU A 414 -48.30 8.88 -2.73
C GLU A 414 -47.12 9.56 -2.02
N LEU A 415 -46.92 9.23 -0.75
CA LEU A 415 -45.81 9.74 0.07
C LEU A 415 -44.44 9.37 -0.55
N MET A 416 -44.29 8.15 -1.06
CA MET A 416 -43.07 7.68 -1.73
C MET A 416 -42.84 8.33 -3.11
N ASN A 417 -43.89 8.73 -3.82
CA ASN A 417 -43.79 9.41 -5.12
C ASN A 417 -43.38 10.88 -4.99
N ASN A 418 -43.69 11.52 -3.86
CA ASN A 418 -43.29 12.89 -3.53
C ASN A 418 -41.82 12.98 -3.04
N ARG A 419 -40.89 12.35 -3.80
CA ARG A 419 -39.47 12.11 -3.47
C ARG A 419 -38.64 13.33 -3.05
N LYS A 420 -39.08 14.56 -3.32
CA LYS A 420 -38.38 15.78 -2.90
C LYS A 420 -38.46 16.04 -1.38
N GLN A 421 -39.28 15.28 -0.64
CA GLN A 421 -39.52 15.46 0.79
C GLN A 421 -39.08 14.25 1.62
N SER A 422 -38.11 13.45 1.15
CA SER A 422 -37.64 12.21 1.81
C SER A 422 -36.87 12.43 3.11
N GLY A 423 -37.13 13.54 3.81
CA GLY A 423 -36.59 13.91 5.10
C GLY A 423 -37.66 14.59 5.91
N GLY A 424 -38.07 13.99 7.03
CA GLY A 424 -39.10 14.58 7.87
C GLY A 424 -39.86 13.57 8.71
N GLU A 425 -40.65 14.11 9.62
CA GLU A 425 -41.58 13.37 10.48
C GLU A 425 -42.96 13.34 9.82
N ILE A 426 -43.56 12.14 9.79
CA ILE A 426 -44.94 11.91 9.38
C ILE A 426 -45.67 11.33 10.58
N THR A 427 -46.78 11.94 10.96
CA THR A 427 -47.52 11.53 12.15
C THR A 427 -48.91 11.07 11.75
N PHE A 428 -49.22 9.80 11.98
CA PHE A 428 -50.54 9.23 11.82
C PHE A 428 -51.27 9.20 13.16
N THR A 429 -52.51 9.64 13.18
CA THR A 429 -53.35 9.61 14.38
C THR A 429 -54.63 8.84 14.09
N TYR A 430 -54.74 7.65 14.67
CA TYR A 430 -55.96 6.87 14.71
C TYR A 430 -56.78 7.28 15.92
N VAL A 431 -58.00 7.78 15.69
CA VAL A 431 -58.92 8.14 16.76
C VAL A 431 -59.95 7.04 16.96
N TYR A 432 -60.09 6.56 18.20
CA TYR A 432 -60.92 5.43 18.57
C TYR A 432 -62.21 5.87 19.27
N ILE A 433 -63.31 5.26 18.87
CA ILE A 433 -64.64 5.41 19.48
C ILE A 433 -65.05 4.09 20.18
N PRO A 434 -65.97 4.12 21.16
CA PRO A 434 -66.53 2.90 21.73
C PRO A 434 -67.15 2.01 20.64
N ASP A 435 -66.93 0.70 20.72
CA ASP A 435 -67.50 -0.24 19.75
C ASP A 435 -68.98 -0.49 20.03
N ASN A 436 -69.84 0.32 19.41
CA ASN A 436 -71.29 0.14 19.46
C ASN A 436 -71.83 -0.77 18.35
N ARG A 437 -70.96 -1.50 17.63
CA ARG A 437 -71.40 -2.43 16.59
C ARG A 437 -72.09 -3.63 17.21
N SER A 438 -73.28 -3.93 16.74
CA SER A 438 -73.99 -5.19 17.00
C SER A 438 -74.30 -5.89 15.69
N LEU A 439 -74.31 -7.22 15.73
CA LEU A 439 -74.84 -8.04 14.67
C LEU A 439 -75.39 -9.31 15.32
N GLU A 440 -76.69 -9.49 15.21
CA GLU A 440 -77.41 -10.63 15.77
C GLU A 440 -78.28 -11.25 14.68
N GLY A 441 -78.24 -12.58 14.62
CA GLY A 441 -79.10 -13.37 13.74
C GLY A 441 -79.99 -14.29 14.56
N HIS A 442 -81.03 -14.82 13.92
CA HIS A 442 -81.94 -15.77 14.54
C HIS A 442 -81.50 -17.22 14.33
N ASP A 443 -81.60 -18.02 15.39
CA ASP A 443 -81.64 -19.47 15.25
C ASP A 443 -83.01 -19.86 14.69
N LEU A 444 -83.02 -20.73 13.68
CA LEU A 444 -84.24 -21.10 12.96
C LEU A 444 -84.43 -22.60 12.88
N ILE A 445 -85.70 -23.00 12.96
CA ILE A 445 -86.13 -24.38 12.74
C ILE A 445 -87.11 -24.35 11.56
N VAL A 446 -86.72 -25.00 10.46
CA VAL A 446 -87.50 -25.02 9.22
C VAL A 446 -87.60 -26.43 8.65
N HIS A 447 -88.44 -26.60 7.64
CA HIS A 447 -88.54 -27.83 6.87
C HIS A 447 -87.89 -27.72 5.48
N PRO A 448 -87.49 -28.85 4.84
CA PRO A 448 -86.92 -28.83 3.50
C PRO A 448 -87.81 -28.12 2.48
N ASN A 449 -87.21 -27.21 1.68
CA ASN A 449 -87.86 -26.37 0.67
C ASN A 449 -88.81 -25.28 1.21
N GLU A 450 -88.76 -24.96 2.50
CA GLU A 450 -89.41 -23.77 3.02
C GLU A 450 -88.71 -22.52 2.45
N LYS A 451 -89.45 -21.44 2.20
CA LYS A 451 -88.84 -20.18 1.76
C LYS A 451 -88.44 -19.39 3.00
N ILE A 452 -87.21 -18.92 3.04
CA ILE A 452 -86.72 -17.96 4.03
C ILE A 452 -86.40 -16.67 3.29
N ASN A 453 -86.81 -15.54 3.88
CA ASN A 453 -86.37 -14.24 3.43
C ASN A 453 -85.09 -13.81 4.17
N LYS A 454 -84.13 -13.24 3.46
CA LYS A 454 -82.84 -12.80 4.00
C LYS A 454 -83.02 -11.81 5.15
N GLU A 455 -83.97 -10.88 5.04
CA GLU A 455 -84.22 -9.89 6.11
C GLU A 455 -84.79 -10.50 7.39
N GLU A 456 -85.52 -11.62 7.30
CA GLU A 456 -86.11 -12.29 8.46
C GLU A 456 -85.06 -13.03 9.31
N LEU A 457 -83.87 -13.25 8.77
CA LEU A 457 -82.75 -13.88 9.47
C LEU A 457 -82.01 -12.92 10.39
N ILE A 458 -82.06 -11.63 10.09
CA ILE A 458 -81.26 -10.60 10.76
C ILE A 458 -82.09 -10.03 11.91
N GLN A 459 -81.65 -10.29 13.14
CA GLN A 459 -82.32 -9.80 14.34
C GLN A 459 -82.02 -8.33 14.59
N SER A 460 -80.75 -7.96 14.58
CA SER A 460 -80.31 -6.58 14.78
C SER A 460 -78.95 -6.35 14.14
N ALA A 461 -78.72 -5.15 13.63
CA ALA A 461 -77.42 -4.74 13.13
C ALA A 461 -77.23 -3.22 13.38
N THR A 462 -76.21 -2.86 14.16
CA THR A 462 -75.79 -1.47 14.37
C THR A 462 -74.35 -1.28 13.97
N ASN A 463 -74.03 -0.11 13.44
CA ASN A 463 -72.67 0.29 13.08
C ASN A 463 -71.89 0.86 14.28
N SER A 464 -70.64 1.30 14.09
CA SER A 464 -69.81 1.79 15.20
C SER A 464 -70.31 3.07 15.86
N LEU A 465 -71.15 3.85 15.16
CA LEU A 465 -71.85 5.00 15.72
C LEU A 465 -73.15 4.63 16.45
N GLY A 466 -73.48 3.33 16.56
CA GLY A 466 -74.73 2.85 17.13
C GLY A 466 -75.96 3.08 16.24
N LYS A 467 -75.78 3.40 14.95
CA LYS A 467 -76.89 3.60 14.01
C LYS A 467 -77.27 2.27 13.34
N PRO A 468 -78.57 2.05 13.01
CA PRO A 468 -78.99 0.86 12.30
C PRO A 468 -78.29 0.69 10.95
N VAL A 469 -77.83 -0.53 10.65
CA VAL A 469 -77.29 -0.90 9.33
C VAL A 469 -78.45 -1.30 8.41
N PRO A 470 -78.54 -0.78 7.18
CA PRO A 470 -79.55 -1.24 6.23
C PRO A 470 -79.40 -2.74 5.95
N LEU A 471 -80.49 -3.51 6.04
CA LEU A 471 -80.44 -4.97 5.94
C LEU A 471 -79.85 -5.48 4.62
N LYS A 472 -80.00 -4.72 3.53
CA LYS A 472 -79.39 -5.00 2.22
C LYS A 472 -77.86 -5.03 2.25
N ASP A 473 -77.23 -4.32 3.19
CA ASP A 473 -75.78 -4.19 3.34
C ASP A 473 -75.20 -5.30 4.24
N VAL A 474 -76.06 -6.11 4.87
CA VAL A 474 -75.66 -7.32 5.60
C VAL A 474 -75.59 -8.49 4.61
N SER A 475 -74.43 -9.12 4.51
CA SER A 475 -74.25 -10.38 3.79
C SER A 475 -74.72 -11.55 4.65
N VAL A 476 -75.41 -12.51 4.04
CA VAL A 476 -75.87 -13.72 4.70
C VAL A 476 -75.48 -14.91 3.84
N THR A 477 -74.77 -15.87 4.44
CA THR A 477 -74.35 -17.10 3.78
C THR A 477 -74.74 -18.32 4.60
N ILE A 478 -75.00 -19.44 3.94
CA ILE A 478 -75.26 -20.73 4.58
C ILE A 478 -74.20 -21.71 4.12
N ASN A 479 -73.41 -22.25 5.05
CA ASN A 479 -72.25 -23.10 4.74
C ASN A 479 -71.27 -22.49 3.72
N GLY A 480 -71.14 -21.17 3.70
CA GLY A 480 -70.25 -20.42 2.80
C GLY A 480 -70.85 -20.02 1.44
N GLU A 481 -72.08 -20.46 1.13
CA GLU A 481 -72.78 -20.05 -0.09
C GLU A 481 -73.70 -18.84 0.18
N PRO A 482 -73.69 -17.79 -0.66
CA PRO A 482 -74.61 -16.65 -0.54
C PRO A 482 -76.07 -17.11 -0.56
N LEU A 483 -76.87 -16.60 0.38
CA LEU A 483 -78.30 -16.86 0.39
C LEU A 483 -79.00 -15.98 -0.65
N GLU A 484 -79.48 -16.60 -1.73
CA GLU A 484 -80.43 -15.98 -2.67
C GLU A 484 -81.87 -16.09 -2.15
N ASP A 485 -82.68 -15.06 -2.38
CA ASP A 485 -84.06 -14.98 -1.88
C ASP A 485 -84.89 -16.22 -2.25
N GLY A 486 -85.37 -16.93 -1.23
CA GLY A 486 -86.29 -18.05 -1.40
C GLY A 486 -85.65 -19.42 -1.67
N TYR A 487 -84.33 -19.59 -1.53
CA TYR A 487 -83.67 -20.89 -1.66
C TYR A 487 -83.23 -21.47 -0.31
N LEU A 488 -83.75 -22.66 0.02
CA LEU A 488 -83.24 -23.52 1.09
C LEU A 488 -82.85 -24.91 0.58
N THR A 489 -81.93 -25.54 1.29
CA THR A 489 -81.45 -26.89 1.04
C THR A 489 -82.55 -27.96 1.12
N LYS A 490 -82.47 -28.97 0.25
CA LYS A 490 -83.31 -30.18 0.29
C LYS A 490 -82.88 -31.16 1.37
N GLN A 491 -81.70 -30.95 1.95
CA GLN A 491 -81.08 -31.84 2.90
C GLN A 491 -81.51 -31.47 4.33
N THR A 492 -81.83 -32.48 5.13
CA THR A 492 -82.09 -32.31 6.56
C THR A 492 -80.80 -32.31 7.34
N GLY A 493 -80.68 -31.46 8.35
CA GLY A 493 -79.48 -31.34 9.17
C GLY A 493 -79.35 -29.95 9.79
N ASP A 494 -78.23 -29.73 10.45
CA ASP A 494 -77.89 -28.45 11.06
C ASP A 494 -76.93 -27.71 10.15
N PHE A 495 -77.22 -26.44 9.88
CA PHE A 495 -76.46 -25.56 9.00
C PHE A 495 -76.05 -24.31 9.76
N THR A 496 -74.87 -23.78 9.48
CA THR A 496 -74.41 -22.52 10.05
C THR A 496 -74.79 -21.39 9.11
N ILE A 497 -75.55 -20.43 9.62
CA ILE A 497 -75.78 -19.14 8.95
C ILE A 497 -74.68 -18.20 9.41
N MET A 498 -73.89 -17.67 8.47
CA MET A 498 -72.93 -16.61 8.76
C MET A 498 -73.46 -15.28 8.27
N TYR A 499 -73.37 -14.27 9.12
CA TYR A 499 -73.73 -12.90 8.81
C TYR A 499 -72.47 -12.04 8.85
N SER A 500 -72.32 -11.14 7.89
CA SER A 500 -71.26 -10.14 7.92
C SER A 500 -71.74 -8.80 7.39
N TYR A 501 -71.16 -7.70 7.88
CA TYR A 501 -71.27 -6.41 7.23
C TYR A 501 -70.00 -5.60 7.41
N HIS A 502 -69.72 -4.74 6.43
CA HIS A 502 -68.61 -3.79 6.47
C HIS A 502 -69.06 -2.48 7.13
N ASP A 503 -68.41 -2.08 8.23
CA ASP A 503 -68.75 -0.82 8.91
C ASP A 503 -68.08 0.39 8.22
N PRO A 504 -68.85 1.34 7.65
CA PRO A 504 -68.28 2.45 6.87
C PRO A 504 -67.48 3.49 7.68
N TYR A 505 -67.50 3.41 9.01
CA TYR A 505 -66.78 4.35 9.88
C TYR A 505 -65.51 3.74 10.48
N SER A 506 -65.53 2.46 10.88
CA SER A 506 -64.33 1.74 11.32
C SER A 506 -63.56 1.05 10.20
N LEU A 507 -64.18 0.87 9.04
CA LEU A 507 -63.65 0.14 7.88
C LEU A 507 -63.24 -1.30 8.19
N GLN A 508 -63.89 -1.87 9.20
CA GLN A 508 -63.70 -3.23 9.67
C GLN A 508 -64.98 -4.05 9.44
N GLU A 509 -64.79 -5.35 9.23
CA GLU A 509 -65.89 -6.31 9.14
C GLU A 509 -66.44 -6.68 10.51
N ARG A 510 -67.76 -6.79 10.62
CA ARG A 510 -68.42 -7.39 11.78
C ARG A 510 -69.10 -8.68 11.36
N ASN A 511 -68.78 -9.76 12.05
CA ASN A 511 -69.30 -11.10 11.76
C ASN A 511 -70.07 -11.67 12.96
N THR A 512 -71.09 -12.48 12.69
CA THR A 512 -71.73 -13.36 13.67
C THR A 512 -72.24 -14.62 12.99
N GLN A 513 -72.71 -15.59 13.78
CA GLN A 513 -73.32 -16.80 13.26
C GLN A 513 -74.55 -17.21 14.06
N SER A 514 -75.47 -17.91 13.40
CA SER A 514 -76.63 -18.55 14.00
C SER A 514 -76.80 -19.96 13.45
N LEU A 515 -77.67 -20.73 14.07
CA LEU A 515 -77.92 -22.12 13.72
C LEU A 515 -79.24 -22.27 12.97
N LEU A 516 -79.20 -23.02 11.86
CA LEU A 516 -80.37 -23.39 11.08
C LEU A 516 -80.59 -24.90 11.17
N HIS A 517 -81.69 -25.30 11.82
CA HIS A 517 -82.12 -26.68 11.94
C HIS A 517 -83.16 -27.03 10.88
N VAL A 518 -82.80 -27.90 9.94
CA VAL A 518 -83.73 -28.37 8.90
C VAL A 518 -84.27 -29.76 9.26
N LEU A 519 -85.50 -29.80 9.79
CA LEU A 519 -86.12 -31.03 10.27
C LEU A 519 -86.89 -31.78 9.16
N PRO A 520 -86.83 -33.12 9.11
CA PRO A 520 -87.58 -33.91 8.12
C PRO A 520 -89.09 -33.70 8.25
N LEU A 521 -89.81 -33.70 7.11
CA LEU A 521 -91.29 -33.68 7.12
C LEU A 521 -91.84 -34.90 7.87
N LYS A 522 -92.87 -34.70 8.72
CA LYS A 522 -93.56 -35.77 9.48
C LYS A 522 -93.98 -36.99 8.64
N LYS A 523 -94.26 -36.81 7.34
CA LYS A 523 -94.59 -37.89 6.40
C LYS A 523 -93.39 -38.82 6.09
N GLN A 524 -92.17 -38.29 6.04
CA GLN A 524 -90.95 -39.07 5.81
C GLN A 524 -90.48 -39.80 7.07
N ILE A 525 -90.78 -39.28 8.27
CA ILE A 525 -90.51 -39.97 9.55
C ILE A 525 -91.27 -41.31 9.60
N ARG A 526 -92.57 -41.30 9.27
CA ARG A 526 -93.39 -42.53 9.20
C ARG A 526 -92.87 -43.53 8.17
N GLN A 527 -92.37 -43.07 7.01
CA GLN A 527 -91.80 -43.95 5.98
C GLN A 527 -90.44 -44.54 6.41
N LYS A 528 -89.58 -43.77 7.09
CA LYS A 528 -88.32 -44.28 7.65
C LYS A 528 -88.57 -45.28 8.78
N GLU A 529 -89.55 -45.04 9.66
CA GLU A 529 -89.94 -45.96 10.72
C GLU A 529 -90.60 -47.24 10.16
N GLN A 530 -91.46 -47.12 9.14
CA GLN A 530 -92.02 -48.27 8.42
C GLN A 530 -90.93 -49.07 7.71
N LYS A 531 -89.95 -48.42 7.07
CA LYS A 531 -88.84 -49.09 6.39
C LYS A 531 -87.89 -49.78 7.37
N LYS A 532 -87.64 -49.19 8.55
CA LYS A 532 -86.86 -49.81 9.64
C LYS A 532 -87.61 -50.99 10.27
N GLN A 533 -88.94 -50.93 10.35
CA GLN A 533 -89.79 -52.06 10.75
C GLN A 533 -89.84 -53.17 9.69
N GLU A 534 -89.93 -52.83 8.40
CA GLU A 534 -89.93 -53.80 7.28
C GLU A 534 -88.58 -54.51 7.12
N GLU A 535 -87.46 -53.82 7.28
CA GLU A 535 -86.13 -54.44 7.28
C GLU A 535 -85.99 -55.42 8.46
N SER A 536 -86.45 -55.07 9.66
CA SER A 536 -86.49 -55.98 10.82
C SER A 536 -87.46 -57.16 10.67
N LEU A 537 -88.48 -57.03 9.81
CA LEU A 537 -89.42 -58.11 9.47
C LEU A 537 -88.89 -59.01 8.34
N SER A 538 -88.05 -58.47 7.45
CA SER A 538 -87.48 -59.20 6.31
C SER A 538 -86.40 -60.19 6.74
N GLU A 539 -85.59 -59.87 7.76
CA GLU A 539 -84.62 -60.82 8.34
C GLU A 539 -85.29 -62.00 9.07
N LYS A 540 -86.58 -61.87 9.45
CA LYS A 540 -87.36 -62.95 10.09
C LYS A 540 -88.07 -63.89 9.11
N LYS A 541 -88.06 -63.63 7.80
CA LYS A 541 -88.83 -64.42 6.80
C LYS A 541 -87.99 -65.22 5.80
N THR A 542 -86.67 -65.18 5.85
CA THR A 542 -85.76 -66.01 5.02
C THR A 542 -85.07 -67.14 5.78
N THR A 543 -85.77 -67.79 6.70
CA THR A 543 -85.36 -69.10 7.24
C THR A 543 -86.59 -69.93 7.61
N ASN A 544 -87.21 -70.57 6.62
CA ASN A 544 -87.93 -71.83 6.81
C ASN A 544 -88.25 -72.51 5.45
N GLY A 545 -87.53 -73.59 5.16
CA GLY A 545 -88.07 -74.72 4.39
C GLY A 545 -87.26 -75.24 3.18
N SER A 546 -86.21 -76.05 3.41
CA SER A 546 -86.09 -77.35 2.74
C SER A 546 -85.13 -78.32 3.48
N CYS A 547 -85.61 -79.55 3.67
CA CYS A 547 -84.96 -80.81 4.12
C CYS A 547 -83.53 -81.04 3.56
N SER A 548 -82.63 -81.90 4.06
CA SER A 548 -82.71 -83.13 4.87
C SER A 548 -81.29 -83.56 5.35
N PHE A 549 -81.21 -84.21 6.52
CA PHE A 549 -80.24 -85.18 7.05
C PHE A 549 -78.90 -85.47 6.32
N SER A 550 -77.76 -85.38 7.03
CA SER A 550 -77.19 -86.50 7.81
C SER A 550 -75.82 -86.18 8.48
N ASN A 551 -75.73 -86.47 9.78
CA ASN A 551 -74.58 -86.90 10.62
C ASN A 551 -73.13 -86.74 10.12
N ARG A 552 -72.24 -86.12 10.92
CA ARG A 552 -71.43 -86.80 11.97
C ARG A 552 -70.52 -85.83 12.74
N GLU A 553 -70.20 -86.25 13.95
CA GLU A 553 -69.40 -85.64 15.03
C GLU A 553 -68.01 -85.09 14.64
N SER A 554 -67.55 -84.03 15.30
CA SER A 554 -66.63 -84.13 16.47
C SER A 554 -65.92 -82.79 16.76
N LYS A 555 -65.83 -82.48 18.07
CA LYS A 555 -64.67 -81.92 18.83
C LYS A 555 -63.79 -80.89 18.08
N THR A 556 -63.42 -79.71 18.58
CA THR A 556 -62.85 -79.40 19.90
C THR A 556 -62.37 -77.94 19.93
N ASN A 557 -62.44 -77.32 21.11
CA ASN A 557 -61.43 -76.44 21.73
C ASN A 557 -61.06 -75.02 21.21
N LYS A 558 -60.94 -74.17 22.25
CA LYS A 558 -59.84 -73.22 22.56
C LYS A 558 -59.95 -71.74 22.15
N LYS A 559 -60.29 -70.93 23.17
CA LYS A 559 -59.55 -69.73 23.66
C LYS A 559 -58.01 -69.90 23.59
N PRO A 560 -57.17 -68.89 23.93
CA PRO A 560 -57.21 -67.41 23.79
C PRO A 560 -55.82 -66.83 23.36
N ARG A 561 -55.67 -65.49 23.27
CA ARG A 561 -54.51 -64.63 23.69
C ARG A 561 -54.46 -63.32 22.88
N VAL A 562 -54.47 -62.12 23.48
CA VAL A 562 -53.39 -61.35 24.16
C VAL A 562 -52.29 -60.83 23.23
N SER A 563 -52.19 -59.50 23.11
CA SER A 563 -50.96 -58.65 23.18
C SER A 563 -51.39 -57.20 22.87
N LYS A 564 -51.32 -56.20 23.77
CA LYS A 564 -50.17 -55.47 24.37
C LYS A 564 -49.34 -54.64 23.36
N ASN A 565 -49.44 -53.31 23.52
CA ASN A 565 -48.53 -52.19 23.26
C ASN A 565 -47.83 -52.03 21.89
N ILE A 566 -47.95 -50.85 21.27
CA ILE A 566 -47.04 -49.68 21.41
C ILE A 566 -47.91 -48.42 21.37
#